data_AF-A0A150WJJ9-F1
#
_entry.id   AF-A0A150WJJ9-F1
#
_cell.length_a   1.000
_cell.length_b   1.000
_cell.length_c   1.000
_cell.angle_alpha   90.00
_cell.angle_beta   90.00
_cell.angle_gamma   90.00
#
_symmetry.space_group_name_H-M   'P 1'
#
loop_
_entity.id
_entity.type
_entity.pdbx_description
1 polymer ?
#
loop_
_entity_poly.entity_id
_entity_poly.type
_entity_poly.pdbx_seq_one_letter_code
_entity_poly.pdbx_strand_id
1 'polypeptide(L)'
;MSLAQEFKKYKKLERVLTALVILISVLAPISFSWIMDKKLHGGISSVIAFLFLAAAFGVYVIRHQVSQRLMKHYESLDIGAVLQKKMASEKQNQRFVIINTGREHFHLQCLCSGTPLLVSKSRVREDFDIEN
;
A
#
# COMPACT_ATOMS: atom_id res chain seq x y z
N MET A 1 14.64 -0.27 15.63
CA MET A 1 13.25 -0.47 15.14
C MET A 1 13.32 -1.50 14.03
N SER A 2 12.58 -2.62 14.09
CA SER A 2 12.76 -3.69 13.09
C SER A 2 12.13 -3.31 11.74
N LEU A 3 12.72 -3.77 10.62
CA LEU A 3 12.23 -3.51 9.27
C LEU A 3 10.75 -3.90 9.09
N ALA A 4 10.32 -4.98 9.74
CA ALA A 4 8.92 -5.44 9.74
C ALA A 4 7.96 -4.43 10.40
N GLN A 5 8.38 -3.73 11.46
CA GLN A 5 7.54 -2.72 12.13
C GLN A 5 7.36 -1.47 11.27
N GLU A 6 8.43 -1.00 10.62
CA GLU A 6 8.33 0.11 9.66
C GLU A 6 7.44 -0.26 8.48
N PHE A 7 7.62 -1.45 7.94
CA PHE A 7 6.82 -1.97 6.84
C PHE A 7 5.31 -1.96 7.17
N LYS A 8 4.95 -2.51 8.34
CA LYS A 8 3.55 -2.54 8.81
C LYS A 8 2.98 -1.14 9.00
N LYS A 9 3.79 -0.18 9.49
CA LYS A 9 3.41 1.22 9.65
C LYS A 9 3.09 1.87 8.30
N TYR A 10 3.97 1.73 7.31
CA TYR A 10 3.76 2.30 5.97
C TYR A 10 2.60 1.65 5.22
N LYS A 11 2.41 0.33 5.35
CA LYS A 11 1.24 -0.38 4.79
C LYS A 11 -0.08 0.10 5.39
N LYS A 12 -0.14 0.32 6.70
CA LYS A 12 -1.34 0.89 7.37
C LYS A 12 -1.58 2.32 6.87
N LEU A 13 -0.53 3.11 6.73
CA LEU A 13 -0.60 4.49 6.26
C LEU A 13 -1.10 4.55 4.81
N GLU A 14 -0.61 3.70 3.91
CA GLU A 14 -1.10 3.60 2.52
C GLU A 14 -2.62 3.29 2.45
N ARG A 15 -3.12 2.38 3.31
CA ARG A 15 -4.55 2.08 3.39
C ARG A 15 -5.37 3.27 3.89
N VAL A 16 -4.90 3.96 4.93
CA VAL A 16 -5.57 5.16 5.47
C VAL A 16 -5.61 6.27 4.42
N LEU A 17 -4.50 6.53 3.71
CA LEU A 17 -4.49 7.52 2.63
C LEU A 17 -5.45 7.12 1.50
N THR A 18 -5.51 5.83 1.15
CA THR A 18 -6.45 5.36 0.12
C THR A 18 -7.91 5.58 0.54
N ALA A 19 -8.25 5.27 1.80
CA ALA A 19 -9.59 5.55 2.33
C ALA A 19 -9.91 7.06 2.32
N LEU A 20 -8.92 7.90 2.64
CA LEU A 20 -9.07 9.35 2.65
C LEU A 20 -9.29 9.92 1.23
N VAL A 21 -8.61 9.38 0.22
CA VAL A 21 -8.89 9.73 -1.19
C VAL A 21 -10.32 9.41 -1.57
N ILE A 22 -10.81 8.20 -1.23
CA ILE A 22 -12.18 7.79 -1.54
C ILE A 22 -13.18 8.72 -0.86
N LEU A 23 -12.93 9.06 0.41
CA LEU A 23 -13.79 9.95 1.19
C LEU A 23 -13.83 11.37 0.61
N ILE A 24 -12.69 11.92 0.18
CA ILE A 24 -12.61 13.20 -0.54
C ILE A 24 -13.42 13.15 -1.85
N SER A 25 -13.28 12.08 -2.63
CA SER A 25 -13.99 11.91 -3.89
C SER A 25 -15.52 11.83 -3.73
N VAL A 26 -16.02 11.33 -2.60
CA VAL A 26 -17.47 11.30 -2.30
C VAL A 26 -17.94 12.62 -1.70
N LEU A 27 -17.14 13.26 -0.83
CA LEU A 27 -17.50 14.52 -0.20
C LEU A 27 -17.51 15.70 -1.19
N ALA A 28 -16.64 15.70 -2.20
CA ALA A 28 -16.59 16.75 -3.19
C ALA A 28 -17.92 16.97 -3.94
N PRO A 29 -18.56 15.96 -4.56
CA PRO A 29 -19.85 16.13 -5.25
C PRO A 29 -21.00 16.43 -4.28
N ILE A 30 -20.99 15.88 -3.06
CA ILE A 30 -22.00 16.19 -2.03
C ILE A 30 -21.90 17.67 -1.63
N SER A 31 -20.69 18.14 -1.35
CA SER A 31 -20.44 19.55 -0.99
C SER A 31 -20.86 20.48 -2.12
N PHE A 32 -20.53 20.14 -3.36
CA PHE A 32 -20.90 20.92 -4.53
C PHE A 32 -22.43 20.98 -4.73
N SER A 33 -23.12 19.84 -4.57
CA SER A 33 -24.58 19.76 -4.64
C SER A 33 -25.25 20.65 -3.58
N TRP A 34 -24.72 20.64 -2.35
CA TRP A 34 -25.25 21.46 -1.26
C TRP A 34 -25.03 22.97 -1.48
N ILE A 35 -23.89 23.36 -2.06
CA ILE A 35 -23.58 24.76 -2.40
C ILE A 35 -24.52 25.27 -3.51
N MET A 36 -24.79 24.43 -4.52
CA MET A 36 -25.72 24.76 -5.60
C MET A 36 -27.16 24.92 -5.10
N ASP A 37 -27.60 24.05 -4.19
CA ASP A 37 -28.93 24.13 -3.57
C ASP A 37 -29.12 25.44 -2.77
N LYS A 38 -28.05 25.94 -2.14
CA LYS A 38 -28.04 27.22 -1.42
C LYS A 38 -27.95 28.47 -2.30
N LYS A 39 -27.94 28.33 -3.65
CA LYS A 39 -27.78 29.44 -4.61
C LYS A 39 -26.57 30.35 -4.32
N LEU A 40 -25.51 29.79 -3.74
CA LEU A 40 -24.29 30.53 -3.47
C LEU A 40 -23.58 30.86 -4.79
N HIS A 41 -23.04 32.09 -4.89
CA HIS A 41 -22.43 32.61 -6.12
C HIS A 41 -21.27 31.73 -6.60
N GLY A 42 -21.13 31.58 -7.92
CA GLY A 42 -20.18 30.66 -8.57
C GLY A 42 -18.71 30.82 -8.14
N GLY A 43 -18.32 31.99 -7.62
CA GLY A 43 -16.99 32.21 -7.04
C GLY A 43 -16.70 31.32 -5.83
N ILE A 44 -17.66 31.14 -4.91
CA ILE A 44 -17.49 30.29 -3.72
C ILE A 44 -17.36 28.82 -4.13
N SER A 45 -18.17 28.40 -5.12
CA SER A 45 -18.11 27.04 -5.67
C SER A 45 -16.77 26.74 -6.33
N SER A 46 -16.21 27.70 -7.09
CA SER A 46 -14.89 27.56 -7.72
C SER A 46 -13.76 27.43 -6.69
N VAL A 47 -13.78 28.25 -5.63
CA VAL A 47 -12.79 28.18 -4.54
C VAL A 47 -12.84 26.82 -3.83
N ILE A 48 -14.05 26.32 -3.55
CA ILE A 48 -14.23 25.03 -2.89
C ILE A 48 -13.76 23.88 -3.79
N ALA A 49 -14.08 23.90 -5.09
CA ALA A 49 -13.58 22.92 -6.05
C ALA A 49 -12.04 22.91 -6.12
N PHE A 50 -11.41 24.09 -6.12
CA PHE A 50 -9.96 24.20 -6.11
C PHE A 50 -9.32 23.64 -4.84
N LEU A 51 -9.94 23.88 -3.67
CA LEU A 51 -9.49 23.29 -2.39
C LEU A 51 -9.56 21.76 -2.40
N PHE A 52 -10.66 21.19 -2.90
CA PHE A 52 -10.79 19.72 -3.03
C PHE A 52 -9.74 19.14 -3.99
N LEU A 53 -9.46 19.82 -5.11
CA LEU A 53 -8.44 19.42 -6.07
C LEU A 53 -7.04 19.46 -5.44
N ALA A 54 -6.71 20.55 -4.73
CA ALA A 54 -5.43 20.71 -4.04
C ALA A 54 -5.25 19.65 -2.94
N ALA A 55 -6.30 19.36 -2.16
CA ALA A 55 -6.29 18.32 -1.14
C ALA A 55 -6.08 16.93 -1.76
N ALA A 56 -6.80 16.61 -2.83
CA ALA A 56 -6.64 15.34 -3.54
C ALA A 56 -5.22 15.18 -4.10
N PHE A 57 -4.66 16.23 -4.69
CA PHE A 57 -3.30 16.24 -5.21
C PHE A 57 -2.26 16.06 -4.09
N GLY A 58 -2.41 16.76 -2.97
CA GLY A 58 -1.53 16.60 -1.82
C GLY A 58 -1.52 15.17 -1.27
N VAL A 59 -2.70 14.56 -1.12
CA VAL A 59 -2.83 13.17 -0.67
C VAL A 59 -2.22 12.20 -1.67
N TYR A 60 -2.39 12.44 -2.97
CA TYR A 60 -1.78 11.64 -4.03
C TYR A 60 -0.24 11.67 -3.95
N VAL A 61 0.36 12.86 -3.79
CA VAL A 61 1.81 13.01 -3.67
C VAL A 61 2.34 12.27 -2.43
N ILE A 62 1.69 12.42 -1.28
CA ILE A 62 2.11 11.72 -0.04
C ILE A 62 2.00 10.20 -0.24
N ARG A 63 0.92 9.72 -0.85
CA ARG A 63 0.74 8.30 -1.17
C ARG A 63 1.86 7.79 -2.08
N HIS A 64 2.23 8.57 -3.10
CA HIS A 64 3.30 8.21 -4.01
C HIS A 64 4.65 8.09 -3.29
N GLN A 65 4.99 9.06 -2.43
CA GLN A 65 6.23 9.01 -1.63
C GLN A 65 6.27 7.80 -0.69
N VAL A 66 5.16 7.48 -0.03
CA VAL A 66 5.05 6.31 0.85
C VAL A 66 5.21 5.02 0.05
N SER A 67 4.61 4.95 -1.14
CA SER A 67 4.74 3.79 -2.03
C SER A 67 6.18 3.59 -2.49
N GLN A 68 6.88 4.67 -2.87
CA GLN A 68 8.29 4.59 -3.26
C GLN A 68 9.19 4.12 -2.10
N ARG A 69 8.95 4.62 -0.87
CA ARG A 69 9.68 4.14 0.31
C ARG A 69 9.42 2.66 0.57
N LEU A 70 8.17 2.22 0.40
CA LEU A 70 7.80 0.81 0.54
C LEU A 70 8.53 -0.07 -0.49
N MET A 71 8.66 0.40 -1.74
CA MET A 71 9.39 -0.31 -2.79
C MET A 71 10.86 -0.46 -2.48
N LYS A 72 11.52 0.60 -1.98
CA LYS A 72 12.93 0.53 -1.55
C LYS A 72 13.15 -0.52 -0.46
N HIS A 73 12.23 -0.64 0.49
CA HIS A 73 12.30 -1.67 1.55
C HIS A 73 12.12 -3.10 0.99
N TYR A 74 11.26 -3.28 -0.03
CA TYR A 74 11.12 -4.56 -0.72
C TYR A 74 12.33 -4.91 -1.59
N GLU A 75 13.00 -3.92 -2.18
CA GLU A 75 14.24 -4.14 -2.94
C GLU A 75 15.42 -4.49 -2.03
N SER A 76 15.42 -4.02 -0.79
CA SER A 76 16.41 -4.39 0.23
C SER A 76 16.16 -5.75 0.90
N LEU A 77 15.15 -6.51 0.47
CA LEU A 77 14.96 -7.88 0.95
C LEU A 77 16.11 -8.75 0.43
N ASP A 78 16.95 -9.17 1.35
CA ASP A 78 18.12 -9.98 1.05
C ASP A 78 17.87 -11.48 1.26
N ILE A 79 18.81 -12.30 0.79
CA ILE A 79 18.80 -13.75 0.99
C ILE A 79 18.74 -14.06 2.50
N GLY A 80 17.82 -14.95 2.89
CA GLY A 80 17.59 -15.32 4.29
C GLY A 80 16.40 -14.62 4.95
N ALA A 81 15.78 -13.63 4.32
CA ALA A 81 14.56 -13.02 4.85
C ALA A 81 13.40 -14.02 4.88
N VAL A 82 12.66 -14.05 6.01
CA VAL A 82 11.48 -14.91 6.18
C VAL A 82 10.22 -14.12 5.78
N LEU A 83 9.39 -14.76 4.97
CA LEU A 83 8.14 -14.24 4.43
C LEU A 83 7.00 -15.17 4.84
N GLN A 84 5.88 -14.60 5.23
CA GLN A 84 4.67 -15.33 5.60
C GLN A 84 3.58 -15.06 4.56
N LYS A 85 2.93 -16.11 4.04
CA LYS A 85 1.86 -15.93 3.06
C LYS A 85 0.60 -15.36 3.73
N LYS A 86 0.06 -14.24 3.23
CA LYS A 86 -1.10 -13.53 3.81
C LYS A 86 -2.41 -14.32 3.76
N MET A 87 -2.56 -15.19 2.76
CA MET A 87 -3.76 -16.00 2.53
C MET A 87 -3.62 -17.42 3.09
N ALA A 88 -2.58 -17.69 3.88
CA ALA A 88 -2.46 -18.99 4.50
C ALA A 88 -3.54 -19.11 5.58
N SER A 89 -4.43 -20.11 5.43
CA SER A 89 -5.43 -20.45 6.44
C SER A 89 -4.72 -20.62 7.79
N GLU A 90 -5.30 -20.18 8.92
CA GLU A 90 -4.64 -20.18 10.25
C GLU A 90 -3.99 -21.53 10.64
N LYS A 91 -4.45 -22.63 10.04
CA LYS A 91 -3.89 -23.99 10.23
C LYS A 91 -2.62 -24.29 9.42
N GLN A 92 -2.30 -23.50 8.40
CA GLN A 92 -1.13 -23.65 7.54
C GLN A 92 -0.31 -22.37 7.62
N ASN A 93 0.43 -22.20 8.72
CA ASN A 93 1.35 -21.08 8.88
C ASN A 93 2.60 -21.27 7.99
N GLN A 94 2.40 -21.20 6.66
CA GLN A 94 3.45 -21.44 5.68
C GLN A 94 4.42 -20.26 5.65
N ARG A 95 5.58 -20.47 6.26
CA ARG A 95 6.72 -19.57 6.22
C ARG A 95 7.63 -19.94 5.06
N PHE A 96 8.11 -18.91 4.38
CA PHE A 96 8.97 -19.01 3.22
C PHE A 96 10.27 -18.25 3.48
N VAL A 97 11.40 -18.74 2.99
CA VAL A 97 12.68 -18.03 3.07
C VAL A 97 13.16 -17.70 1.67
N ILE A 98 13.69 -16.49 1.49
CA ILE A 98 14.35 -16.12 0.23
C ILE A 98 15.68 -16.85 0.15
N ILE A 99 15.81 -17.79 -0.80
CA ILE A 99 17.05 -18.55 -1.02
C ILE A 99 17.94 -17.84 -2.05
N ASN A 100 17.32 -17.17 -3.03
CA ASN A 100 18.02 -16.49 -4.10
C ASN A 100 17.19 -15.31 -4.63
N THR A 101 17.88 -14.27 -5.06
CA THR A 101 17.28 -13.04 -5.58
C THR A 101 17.62 -12.89 -7.08
N GLY A 102 16.59 -12.95 -7.91
CA GLY A 102 16.69 -12.62 -9.34
C GLY A 102 16.37 -11.14 -9.58
N ARG A 103 16.57 -10.67 -10.82
CA ARG A 103 16.28 -9.29 -11.21
C ARG A 103 14.81 -8.91 -10.97
N GLU A 104 13.88 -9.76 -11.40
CA GLU A 104 12.42 -9.54 -11.27
C GLU A 104 11.68 -10.58 -10.39
N HIS A 105 12.39 -11.62 -9.94
CA HIS A 105 11.82 -12.76 -9.24
C HIS A 105 12.58 -13.03 -7.94
N PHE A 106 11.87 -13.51 -6.92
CA PHE A 106 12.43 -14.10 -5.72
C PHE A 106 12.26 -15.62 -5.79
N HIS A 107 13.34 -16.34 -5.46
CA HIS A 107 13.28 -17.77 -5.23
C HIS A 107 13.04 -18.00 -3.74
N LEU A 108 11.85 -18.51 -3.42
CA LEU A 108 11.40 -18.78 -2.07
C LEU A 108 11.48 -20.28 -1.78
N GLN A 109 11.86 -20.68 -0.57
CA GLN A 109 11.65 -22.04 -0.07
C GLN A 109 10.61 -22.03 1.00
N CYS A 110 9.63 -22.94 0.92
CA CYS A 110 8.78 -23.20 2.08
C CYS A 110 9.61 -23.89 3.17
N LEU A 111 9.61 -23.34 4.40
CA LEU A 111 10.30 -23.94 5.54
C LEU A 111 9.68 -25.27 5.98
N CYS A 112 8.38 -25.47 5.75
CA CYS A 112 7.68 -26.67 6.18
C CYS A 112 7.84 -27.84 5.19
N SER A 113 7.86 -27.56 3.88
CA SER A 113 7.88 -28.59 2.83
C SER A 113 9.19 -28.65 2.05
N GLY A 114 10.09 -27.68 2.20
CA GLY A 114 11.32 -27.57 1.42
C GLY A 114 11.09 -27.27 -0.07
N THR A 115 9.83 -27.10 -0.50
CA THR A 115 9.49 -26.90 -1.92
C THR A 115 9.93 -25.52 -2.40
N PRO A 116 10.69 -25.43 -3.50
CA PRO A 116 11.06 -24.17 -4.10
C PRO A 116 9.86 -23.54 -4.82
N LEU A 117 9.70 -22.23 -4.69
CA LEU A 117 8.66 -21.42 -5.31
C LEU A 117 9.29 -20.18 -5.94
N LEU A 118 9.02 -19.95 -7.22
CA LEU A 118 9.39 -18.72 -7.91
C LEU A 118 8.23 -17.73 -7.82
N VAL A 119 8.47 -16.54 -7.27
CA VAL A 119 7.44 -15.48 -7.19
C VAL A 119 8.01 -14.18 -7.73
N SER A 120 7.24 -13.43 -8.52
CA SER A 120 7.65 -12.11 -8.97
C SER A 120 7.75 -11.14 -7.80
N LYS A 121 8.69 -10.18 -7.84
CA LYS A 121 8.83 -9.16 -6.80
C LYS A 121 7.53 -8.38 -6.57
N SER A 122 6.76 -8.16 -7.63
CA SER A 122 5.43 -7.52 -7.57
C SER A 122 4.41 -8.34 -6.76
N ARG A 123 4.35 -9.66 -6.96
CA ARG A 123 3.42 -10.53 -6.25
C ARG A 123 3.85 -10.80 -4.81
N VAL A 124 5.14 -10.76 -4.51
CA VAL A 124 5.61 -10.85 -3.11
C VAL A 124 4.98 -9.75 -2.26
N ARG A 125 4.82 -8.54 -2.80
CA ARG A 125 4.11 -7.44 -2.12
C ARG A 125 2.64 -7.75 -1.83
N GLU A 126 1.97 -8.43 -2.75
CA GLU A 126 0.53 -8.70 -2.68
C GLU A 126 0.25 -9.88 -1.75
N ASP A 127 1.02 -10.96 -1.90
CA ASP A 127 0.72 -12.26 -1.32
C ASP A 127 1.46 -12.55 0.00
N PHE A 128 2.54 -11.83 0.32
CA PHE A 128 3.40 -12.13 1.47
C PHE A 128 3.59 -10.92 2.39
N ASP A 129 3.61 -11.18 3.70
CA ASP A 129 4.03 -10.26 4.74
C ASP A 129 5.44 -10.62 5.22
N ILE A 130 6.24 -9.61 5.55
CA ILE A 130 7.61 -9.80 6.04
C ILE A 130 7.54 -10.16 7.53
N GLU A 131 7.96 -11.37 7.89
CA GLU A 131 8.03 -11.86 9.26
C GLU A 131 9.51 -11.86 9.64
N ASN A 132 9.94 -10.90 10.47
CA ASN A 132 11.34 -10.75 10.86
C ASN A 132 11.55 -11.32 12.26
#